data_AF-A0A7W2DQX6-F1
#
_entry.id   AF-A0A7W2DQX6-F1
#
_cell.length_a   1.000
_cell.length_b   1.000
_cell.length_c   1.000
_cell.angle_alpha   90.00
_cell.angle_beta   90.00
_cell.angle_gamma   90.00
#
_symmetry.space_group_name_H-M   'P 1'
#
loop_
_entity.id
_entity.type
_entity.pdbx_description
1 polymer ?
#
loop_
_entity_poly.entity_id
_entity_poly.type
_entity_poly.pdbx_seq_one_letter_code
_entity_poly.pdbx_strand_id
1 'polypeptide(L)'
;MFGRLGAPEIILILVVIILLFGAKKLPDMARSLGKSARILKSEAKAMKDEGKTSAAPAGPPNPENPEAAQRTIQAAPGDVSSSRPVTEPSDTTKR
;
A
#
# COMPACT_ATOMS: atom_id res chain seq x y z
N MET A 1 26.60 37.47 -4.02
CA MET A 1 27.58 36.39 -3.75
C MET A 1 26.94 35.13 -3.12
N PHE A 2 25.67 34.81 -3.42
CA PHE A 2 24.95 33.65 -2.86
C PHE A 2 24.59 32.56 -3.89
N GLY A 3 25.04 32.71 -5.15
CA GLY A 3 24.72 31.78 -6.25
C GLY A 3 25.54 30.49 -6.28
N ARG A 4 26.24 30.14 -5.19
CA ARG A 4 27.02 28.89 -5.08
C ARG A 4 26.44 27.88 -4.09
N LEU A 5 25.30 28.18 -3.43
CA LEU A 5 24.45 27.16 -2.80
C LEU A 5 23.81 26.29 -3.89
N GLY A 6 24.65 25.58 -4.63
CA GLY A 6 24.26 24.64 -5.66
C GLY A 6 24.28 23.23 -5.10
N ALA A 7 24.15 22.26 -6.02
CA ALA A 7 24.35 20.85 -5.76
C ALA A 7 25.58 20.49 -4.87
N PRO A 8 26.76 21.14 -4.97
CA PRO A 8 27.91 20.75 -4.14
C PRO A 8 27.71 20.93 -2.64
N GLU A 9 27.16 22.06 -2.16
CA GLU A 9 26.88 22.26 -0.73
C GLU A 9 25.89 21.22 -0.18
N ILE A 10 24.84 20.89 -0.95
CA ILE A 10 23.86 19.88 -0.55
C ILE A 10 24.51 18.50 -0.44
N ILE A 11 25.39 18.15 -1.39
CA ILE A 11 26.17 16.91 -1.34
C ILE A 11 27.07 16.88 -0.11
N LEU A 12 27.75 17.98 0.22
CA LEU A 12 28.63 18.05 1.38
C LEU A 12 27.85 17.85 2.69
N ILE A 13 26.67 18.47 2.84
CA ILE A 13 25.79 18.26 3.98
C ILE A 13 25.32 16.81 4.05
N LEU A 14 24.90 16.21 2.93
CA LEU A 14 24.50 14.80 2.87
C LEU A 14 25.64 13.86 3.30
N VAL A 15 26.87 14.12 2.87
CA VAL A 15 28.04 13.33 3.28
C VAL A 15 28.24 13.40 4.79
N VAL A 16 28.14 14.59 5.40
CA VAL A 16 28.23 14.75 6.86
C VAL A 16 27.13 13.98 7.58
N ILE A 17 25.88 14.08 7.11
CA ILE A 17 24.75 13.34 7.68
C ILE A 17 24.98 11.81 7.56
N ILE A 18 25.48 11.33 6.42
CA ILE A 18 25.80 9.92 6.23
C ILE A 18 26.94 9.47 7.16
N LEU A 19 27.93 10.31 7.45
CA LEU A 19 28.99 9.99 8.41
C LEU A 19 28.47 9.89 9.84
N LEU A 20 27.53 10.77 10.24
CA LEU A 20 26.96 10.77 11.59
C LEU A 20 25.96 9.64 11.82
N PHE A 21 25.06 9.40 10.87
CA PHE A 21 23.97 8.43 11.01
C PHE A 21 24.27 7.08 10.36
N GLY A 22 25.17 7.04 9.37
CA GLY A 22 25.50 5.86 8.58
C GLY A 22 24.64 5.70 7.32
N ALA A 23 25.23 5.15 6.26
CA ALA A 23 24.57 4.93 4.96
C ALA A 23 23.33 4.03 5.03
N LYS A 24 23.21 3.18 6.06
CA LYS A 24 22.07 2.27 6.25
C LYS A 24 20.92 2.91 7.06
N LYS A 25 21.18 3.91 7.91
CA LYS A 25 20.13 4.54 8.73
C LYS A 25 19.33 5.60 7.99
N LEU A 26 19.97 6.36 7.09
CA LEU A 26 19.26 7.34 6.27
C LEU A 26 18.10 6.74 5.45
N PRO A 27 18.31 5.66 4.66
CA PRO A 27 17.23 5.07 3.88
C PRO A 27 16.21 4.33 4.77
N ASP A 28 16.63 3.78 5.90
CA ASP A 28 15.76 3.09 6.84
C ASP A 28 14.77 4.07 7.51
N MET A 29 15.29 5.21 8.01
CA MET A 29 14.48 6.31 8.56
C MET A 29 13.58 6.93 7.51
N ALA A 30 14.08 7.15 6.29
CA ALA A 30 13.25 7.66 5.19
C ALA A 30 12.12 6.69 4.81
N ARG A 31 12.38 5.38 4.81
CA ARG A 31 11.35 4.35 4.53
C ARG A 31 10.31 4.25 5.63
N SER A 32 10.70 4.29 6.91
CA SER A 32 9.75 4.25 8.02
C SER A 32 8.91 5.53 8.08
N LEU A 33 9.54 6.70 7.98
CA LEU A 33 8.86 8.00 7.94
C LEU A 33 7.95 8.13 6.71
N GLY A 34 8.39 7.64 5.55
CA GLY A 34 7.61 7.65 4.31
C GLY A 34 6.35 6.80 4.39
N LYS A 35 6.40 5.64 5.08
CA LYS A 35 5.20 4.82 5.34
C LYS A 35 4.19 5.56 6.21
N SER A 36 4.65 6.15 7.34
CA SER A 36 3.79 6.95 8.21
C SER A 36 3.21 8.17 7.50
N ALA A 37 4.04 8.90 6.76
CA ALA A 37 3.61 10.07 5.98
C ALA A 37 2.61 9.70 4.87
N ARG A 38 2.72 8.51 4.26
CA ARG A 38 1.76 8.04 3.25
C ARG A 38 0.40 7.75 3.85
N ILE A 39 0.35 7.11 5.02
CA ILE A 39 -0.90 6.82 5.73
C ILE A 39 -1.56 8.15 6.11
N LEU A 40 -0.81 9.03 6.78
CA LEU A 40 -1.30 10.36 7.18
C LEU A 40 -1.75 11.21 5.98
N LYS A 41 -1.01 11.18 4.87
CA LYS A 41 -1.40 11.90 3.64
C LYS A 41 -2.69 11.34 3.03
N SER A 42 -2.90 10.02 3.11
CA SER A 42 -4.11 9.37 2.55
C SER A 42 -5.33 9.70 3.38
N GLU A 43 -5.22 9.62 4.70
CA GLU A 43 -6.27 10.02 5.64
C GLU A 43 -6.56 11.53 5.55
N ALA A 44 -5.53 12.37 5.52
CA ALA A 44 -5.69 13.82 5.36
C ALA A 44 -6.34 14.19 4.01
N LYS A 45 -6.09 13.41 2.95
CA LYS A 45 -6.77 13.58 1.65
C LYS A 45 -8.25 13.24 1.74
N ALA A 46 -8.59 12.10 2.35
CA ALA A 46 -9.98 11.68 2.52
C ALA A 46 -10.80 12.72 3.30
N MET A 47 -10.26 13.24 4.41
CA MET A 47 -10.91 14.32 5.17
C MET A 47 -11.10 15.61 4.35
N LYS A 48 -10.14 15.93 3.48
CA LYS A 48 -10.20 17.13 2.63
C LYS A 48 -11.18 16.97 1.47
N ASP A 49 -11.34 15.76 0.94
CA ASP A 49 -12.27 15.46 -0.14
C ASP A 49 -13.72 15.35 0.39
N GLU A 50 -13.93 14.82 1.60
CA GLU A 50 -15.22 14.83 2.31
C GLU A 50 -15.70 16.26 2.66
N GLY A 51 -14.77 17.17 2.99
CA GLY A 51 -15.09 18.59 3.18
C GLY A 51 -15.48 19.33 1.88
N LYS A 52 -15.21 18.75 0.70
CA LYS A 52 -15.49 19.36 -0.61
C LYS A 52 -16.73 18.79 -1.30
N THR A 53 -17.31 17.69 -0.79
CA THR A 53 -18.46 17.00 -1.41
C THR A 53 -19.85 17.53 -0.98
N SER A 54 -19.93 18.56 -0.12
CA SER A 54 -21.20 19.24 0.23
C SER A 54 -21.70 20.28 -0.81
N ALA A 55 -21.20 20.24 -2.05
CA ALA A 55 -21.76 20.97 -3.19
C ALA A 55 -21.92 20.01 -4.39
N ALA A 56 -23.12 19.45 -4.59
CA ALA A 56 -23.48 18.40 -5.57
C ALA A 56 -23.90 18.97 -6.97
N PRO A 57 -24.26 18.20 -8.04
CA PRO A 57 -24.21 16.74 -8.32
C PRO A 57 -23.69 16.29 -9.74
N ALA A 58 -23.49 14.95 -9.90
CA ALA A 58 -23.60 14.07 -11.12
C ALA A 58 -22.43 13.82 -12.12
N GLY A 59 -22.13 12.51 -12.37
CA GLY A 59 -21.50 11.98 -13.60
C GLY A 59 -20.66 10.67 -13.45
N PRO A 60 -20.98 9.50 -14.10
CA PRO A 60 -20.31 8.19 -13.93
C PRO A 60 -18.92 8.01 -14.59
N PRO A 61 -18.21 6.87 -14.34
CA PRO A 61 -16.77 6.69 -14.53
C PRO A 61 -16.39 6.01 -15.87
N ASN A 62 -15.36 6.51 -16.57
CA ASN A 62 -14.35 5.73 -17.33
C ASN A 62 -13.36 6.69 -18.01
N PRO A 63 -12.05 6.42 -17.97
CA PRO A 63 -11.46 5.65 -19.07
C PRO A 63 -10.41 4.61 -18.62
N GLU A 64 -10.39 3.50 -19.37
CA GLU A 64 -9.18 2.71 -19.67
C GLU A 64 -8.68 1.67 -18.65
N ASN A 65 -9.40 0.54 -18.66
CA ASN A 65 -8.90 -0.84 -18.78
C ASN A 65 -7.37 -1.01 -18.95
N PRO A 66 -6.70 -1.66 -17.97
CA PRO A 66 -5.85 -2.81 -18.32
C PRO A 66 -6.15 -4.04 -17.46
N GLU A 67 -7.35 -4.59 -17.62
CA GLU A 67 -7.66 -5.98 -17.33
C GLU A 67 -7.11 -6.86 -18.47
N ALA A 68 -5.78 -7.04 -18.45
CA ALA A 68 -5.09 -8.05 -19.23
C ALA A 68 -3.90 -8.61 -18.43
N ALA A 69 -4.16 -9.01 -17.18
CA ALA A 69 -3.27 -9.91 -16.44
C ALA A 69 -4.02 -10.73 -15.38
N GLN A 70 -5.31 -11.01 -15.59
CA GLN A 70 -5.92 -12.16 -14.93
C GLN A 70 -5.50 -13.40 -15.71
N ARG A 71 -4.27 -13.89 -15.44
CA ARG A 71 -3.93 -15.28 -15.74
C ARG A 71 -4.80 -16.14 -14.82
N THR A 72 -5.96 -16.50 -15.34
CA THR A 72 -6.75 -17.66 -14.96
C THR A 72 -5.82 -18.81 -14.55
N ILE A 73 -5.84 -19.19 -13.28
CA ILE A 73 -5.52 -20.56 -12.90
C ILE A 73 -6.76 -21.36 -13.31
N GLN A 74 -6.70 -21.93 -14.51
CA GLN A 74 -7.69 -22.88 -14.99
C GLN A 74 -7.46 -24.18 -14.21
N ALA A 75 -8.16 -24.37 -13.08
CA ALA A 75 -8.38 -25.71 -12.58
C ALA A 75 -9.34 -26.39 -13.57
N ALA A 76 -8.92 -27.53 -14.13
CA ALA A 76 -9.72 -28.26 -15.11
C ALA A 76 -11.06 -28.72 -14.48
N PRO A 77 -12.18 -28.64 -15.21
CA PRO A 77 -13.44 -29.24 -14.78
C PRO A 77 -13.28 -30.77 -14.67
N GLY A 78 -13.20 -31.31 -13.46
CA GLY A 78 -13.08 -32.76 -13.24
C GLY A 78 -12.81 -33.26 -11.81
N ASP A 79 -12.23 -32.46 -10.92
CA ASP A 79 -11.76 -32.93 -9.60
C ASP A 79 -12.77 -32.72 -8.43
N VAL A 80 -14.04 -33.02 -8.65
CA VAL A 80 -15.02 -33.20 -7.56
C VAL A 80 -15.89 -34.43 -7.81
N SER A 81 -15.28 -35.61 -7.84
CA SER A 81 -16.04 -36.85 -7.71
C SER A 81 -15.20 -37.93 -7.02
N SER A 82 -15.74 -38.42 -5.90
CA SER A 82 -15.14 -39.33 -4.92
C SER A 82 -14.09 -38.66 -4.00
N SER A 83 -14.39 -38.36 -2.74
CA SER A 83 -14.56 -39.43 -1.76
C SER A 83 -15.32 -38.96 -0.51
N ARG A 84 -16.58 -39.42 -0.47
CA ARG A 84 -17.35 -39.92 0.69
C ARG A 84 -17.75 -38.95 1.82
N PRO A 85 -19.06 -38.85 2.13
CA PRO A 85 -19.54 -38.21 3.34
C PRO A 85 -19.21 -39.14 4.52
N VAL A 86 -18.49 -38.63 5.52
CA VAL A 86 -18.45 -39.24 6.85
C VAL A 86 -19.20 -38.30 7.78
N THR A 87 -20.43 -38.73 8.04
CA THR A 87 -21.34 -38.36 9.12
C THR A 87 -20.63 -37.91 10.40
N GLU A 88 -20.98 -36.72 10.88
CA GLU A 88 -20.96 -36.37 12.30
C GLU A 88 -21.73 -37.44 13.11
N PRO A 89 -21.18 -37.82 14.27
CA PRO A 89 -22.01 -38.06 15.45
C PRO A 89 -21.71 -36.97 16.48
N SER A 90 -22.74 -36.17 16.75
CA SER A 90 -22.85 -35.31 17.92
C SER A 90 -22.78 -36.17 19.19
N ASP A 91 -21.75 -36.00 20.02
CA ASP A 91 -21.80 -36.43 21.43
C ASP A 91 -20.67 -35.79 22.26
N THR A 92 -20.98 -34.68 22.93
CA THR A 92 -20.43 -34.34 24.26
C THR A 92 -21.21 -33.15 24.78
N THR A 93 -22.44 -33.46 25.18
CA THR A 93 -23.18 -32.73 26.21
C THR A 93 -23.05 -33.55 27.48
N LYS A 94 -22.53 -32.92 28.54
CA LYS A 94 -22.94 -33.13 29.94
C LYS A 94 -22.52 -34.45 30.62
N ARG A 95 -21.47 -34.38 31.45
CA ARG A 95 -21.57 -34.70 32.88
C ARG A 95 -20.46 -34.05 33.67
#